data_AF-D1W691-F1
#
_entry.id   AF-D1W691-F1
#
_cell.length_a   1.000
_cell.length_b   1.000
_cell.length_c   1.000
_cell.angle_alpha   90.00
_cell.angle_beta   90.00
_cell.angle_gamma   90.00
#
_symmetry.space_group_name_H-M   'P 1'
#
loop_
_entity.id
_entity.type
_entity.pdbx_description
1 polymer ?
#
loop_
_entity_poly.entity_id
_entity_poly.type
_entity_poly.pdbx_seq_one_letter_code
_entity_poly.pdbx_strand_id
1 'polypeptide(L)'
;MMALRKFIYAYMAFILLSCHYNAFVSDYKIYTRKNNLGDKEYRISLKGQNSNIVFLPSQRGLEHKDIYLRMVTDYRTISTQQQNSNARALQYKDVVRCIELILNYMTREYDIKNLHCLKFDISSFGEESLNLSKKYIDLYGNEDVIQSSNVSDVIAKSKFMNDINKMVSVYGLTVKEVITETPYFININDFYIHNAKVKRKNVVIPDKVLEATIYIMLTEAH
;
A
#
# COMPACT_ATOMS: atom_id res chain seq x y z
N MET A 1 32.64 -22.09 -45.73
CA MET A 1 32.68 -20.84 -44.92
C MET A 1 31.31 -20.29 -44.51
N MET A 2 30.22 -20.47 -45.28
CA MET A 2 28.88 -19.95 -44.92
C MET A 2 28.18 -20.68 -43.76
N ALA A 3 28.39 -21.99 -43.59
CA ALA A 3 27.70 -22.79 -42.56
C ALA A 3 28.14 -22.43 -41.12
N LEU A 4 29.43 -22.10 -40.93
CA LEU A 4 29.98 -21.73 -39.62
C LEU A 4 29.44 -20.39 -39.12
N ARG A 5 29.22 -19.43 -40.03
CA ARG A 5 28.59 -18.14 -39.69
C ARG A 5 27.15 -18.31 -39.21
N LYS A 6 26.35 -19.17 -39.85
CA LYS A 6 24.95 -19.43 -39.44
C LYS A 6 24.86 -20.06 -38.05
N PHE A 7 25.79 -20.94 -37.69
CA PHE A 7 25.85 -21.53 -36.34
C PHE A 7 26.20 -20.50 -35.26
N ILE A 8 27.12 -19.57 -35.53
CA ILE A 8 27.49 -18.52 -34.57
C ILE A 8 26.31 -17.57 -34.31
N TYR A 9 25.54 -17.19 -35.33
CA TYR A 9 24.36 -16.34 -35.14
C TYR A 9 23.23 -17.05 -34.39
N ALA A 10 23.02 -18.35 -34.64
CA ALA A 10 22.05 -19.14 -33.88
C ALA A 10 22.45 -19.27 -32.40
N TYR A 11 23.75 -19.45 -32.12
CA TYR A 11 24.27 -19.56 -30.75
C TYR A 11 24.23 -18.21 -30.02
N MET A 12 24.56 -17.11 -30.70
CA MET A 12 24.44 -15.74 -30.14
C MET A 12 22.98 -15.36 -29.90
N ALA A 13 22.05 -15.77 -30.78
CA ALA A 13 20.62 -15.58 -30.55
C ALA A 13 20.13 -16.41 -29.35
N PHE A 14 20.61 -17.64 -29.17
CA PHE A 14 20.28 -18.47 -28.00
C PHE A 14 20.88 -17.92 -26.70
N ILE A 15 22.09 -17.35 -26.73
CA ILE A 15 22.72 -16.67 -25.58
C ILE A 15 21.98 -15.35 -25.27
N LEU A 16 21.57 -14.58 -26.28
CA LEU A 16 20.78 -13.36 -26.06
C LEU A 16 19.36 -13.67 -25.56
N LEU A 17 18.72 -14.75 -26.01
CA LEU A 17 17.43 -15.23 -25.51
C LEU A 17 17.53 -15.82 -24.09
N SER A 18 18.62 -16.52 -23.76
CA SER A 18 18.85 -17.03 -22.40
C SER A 18 19.34 -15.94 -21.42
N CYS A 19 19.98 -14.88 -21.90
CA CYS A 19 20.31 -13.70 -21.08
C CYS A 19 19.14 -12.72 -20.91
N HIS A 20 18.09 -12.78 -21.73
CA HIS A 20 16.85 -12.00 -21.53
C HIS A 20 15.78 -12.74 -20.70
N TYR A 21 16.05 -13.99 -20.32
CA TYR A 21 15.25 -14.77 -19.38
C TYR A 21 15.95 -14.93 -18.03
N ASN A 22 16.67 -13.90 -17.57
CA ASN A 22 16.56 -13.58 -16.16
C ASN A 22 15.17 -13.00 -15.97
N ALA A 23 14.18 -13.90 -15.86
CA ALA A 23 12.91 -13.59 -15.25
C ALA A 23 13.27 -12.83 -13.97
N PHE A 24 12.96 -11.53 -13.95
CA PHE A 24 12.98 -10.74 -12.73
C PHE A 24 12.18 -11.56 -11.72
N VAL A 25 12.87 -12.27 -10.84
CA VAL A 25 12.24 -12.77 -9.62
C VAL A 25 11.94 -11.47 -8.90
N SER A 26 10.75 -10.93 -9.15
CA SER A 26 10.25 -9.77 -8.45
C SER A 26 10.48 -10.07 -6.98
N ASP A 27 11.26 -9.21 -6.32
CA ASP A 27 11.48 -9.29 -4.88
C ASP A 27 10.14 -9.39 -4.13
N TYR A 28 9.05 -8.96 -4.77
CA TYR A 28 7.68 -9.08 -4.33
C TYR A 28 6.97 -10.31 -4.91
N LYS A 29 6.35 -11.12 -4.05
CA LYS A 29 5.44 -12.20 -4.43
C LYS A 29 4.07 -11.96 -3.79
N ILE A 30 3.01 -11.98 -4.60
CA ILE A 30 1.62 -11.87 -4.14
C ILE A 30 1.06 -13.28 -3.95
N TYR A 31 0.32 -13.49 -2.87
CA TYR A 31 -0.41 -14.73 -2.63
C TYR A 31 -1.76 -14.45 -1.96
N THR A 32 -2.71 -15.33 -2.22
CA THR A 32 -4.09 -15.23 -1.74
C THR A 32 -4.37 -16.24 -0.62
N ARG A 33 -5.18 -15.84 0.35
CA ARG A 33 -5.67 -16.67 1.47
C ARG A 33 -7.15 -16.40 1.70
N LYS A 34 -7.87 -17.33 2.36
CA LYS A 34 -9.15 -17.02 3.02
C LYS A 34 -8.94 -16.74 4.51
N ASN A 35 -9.58 -15.71 5.04
CA ASN A 35 -9.57 -15.38 6.46
C ASN A 35 -10.53 -16.30 7.25
N ASN A 36 -10.61 -16.12 8.57
CA ASN A 36 -11.47 -16.94 9.43
C ASN A 36 -12.98 -16.77 9.12
N LEU A 37 -13.35 -15.68 8.44
CA LEU A 37 -14.72 -15.40 7.98
C LEU A 37 -14.96 -15.90 6.55
N GLY A 38 -13.96 -16.52 5.91
CA GLY A 38 -14.01 -16.98 4.52
C GLY A 38 -13.75 -15.89 3.47
N ASP A 39 -13.52 -14.64 3.88
CA ASP A 39 -13.20 -13.53 2.97
C ASP A 39 -11.79 -13.71 2.39
N LYS A 40 -11.61 -13.28 1.14
CA LYS A 40 -10.31 -13.32 0.45
C LYS A 40 -9.37 -12.24 1.02
N GLU A 41 -8.11 -12.59 1.20
CA GLU A 41 -7.02 -11.67 1.56
C GLU A 41 -5.90 -11.77 0.52
N TYR A 42 -5.37 -10.64 0.08
CA TYR A 42 -4.10 -10.56 -0.63
C TYR A 42 -2.96 -10.23 0.34
N ARG A 43 -1.86 -10.96 0.19
CA ARG A 43 -0.65 -10.77 0.98
C ARG A 43 0.55 -10.64 0.06
N ILE A 44 1.55 -9.89 0.51
CA ILE A 44 2.78 -9.68 -0.23
C ILE A 44 3.96 -10.18 0.61
N SER A 45 4.80 -11.00 -0.01
CA SER A 45 6.13 -11.33 0.49
C SER A 45 7.16 -10.45 -0.21
N LEU A 46 8.09 -9.86 0.55
CA LEU A 46 9.26 -9.12 0.06
C LEU A 46 10.53 -9.88 0.44
N LYS A 47 11.34 -10.28 -0.54
CA LYS A 47 12.60 -11.02 -0.36
C LYS A 47 12.45 -12.26 0.53
N GLY A 48 11.33 -12.98 0.38
CA GLY A 48 11.01 -14.18 1.15
C GLY A 48 10.46 -13.92 2.55
N GLN A 49 10.32 -12.67 3.00
CA GLN A 49 9.68 -12.30 4.25
C GLN A 49 8.26 -11.78 4.01
N ASN A 50 7.32 -12.11 4.88
CA ASN A 50 5.95 -11.62 4.74
C ASN A 50 5.87 -10.15 5.17
N SER A 51 5.20 -9.33 4.35
CA SER A 51 4.80 -7.98 4.71
C SER A 51 3.86 -8.02 5.94
N ASN A 52 3.92 -6.97 6.76
CA ASN A 52 2.92 -6.74 7.80
C ASN A 52 1.60 -6.16 7.26
N ILE A 53 1.49 -5.96 5.94
CA ILE A 53 0.30 -5.43 5.27
C ILE A 53 -0.51 -6.55 4.63
N VAL A 54 -1.80 -6.54 4.90
CA VAL A 54 -2.81 -7.39 4.27
C VAL A 54 -3.81 -6.51 3.54
N PHE A 55 -4.24 -6.94 2.35
CA PHE A 55 -5.25 -6.24 1.57
C PHE A 55 -6.52 -7.09 1.50
N LEU A 56 -7.64 -6.49 1.87
CA LEU A 56 -8.93 -7.13 1.99
C LEU A 56 -9.87 -6.50 0.96
N PRO A 57 -10.04 -7.12 -0.22
CA PRO A 57 -11.10 -6.71 -1.12
C PRO A 57 -12.44 -7.09 -0.51
N SER A 58 -13.42 -6.21 -0.66
CA SER A 58 -14.81 -6.55 -0.35
C SER A 58 -15.71 -6.02 -1.46
N GLN A 59 -16.64 -6.86 -1.90
CA GLN A 59 -17.76 -6.46 -2.73
C GLN A 59 -18.96 -6.24 -1.82
N ARG A 60 -19.05 -5.05 -1.24
CA ARG A 60 -20.05 -4.71 -0.21
C ARG A 60 -20.75 -3.37 -0.45
N GLY A 61 -20.71 -2.86 -1.68
CA GLY A 61 -21.46 -1.65 -2.04
C GLY A 61 -22.93 -1.91 -2.33
N LEU A 62 -23.63 -0.84 -2.66
CA LEU A 62 -25.05 -0.88 -3.05
C LEU A 62 -25.23 -1.74 -4.31
N GLU A 63 -24.23 -1.73 -5.19
CA GLU A 63 -24.16 -2.67 -6.30
C GLU A 63 -23.19 -3.80 -5.93
N HIS A 64 -23.59 -5.06 -6.13
CA HIS A 64 -22.76 -6.24 -5.85
C HIS A 64 -21.44 -6.29 -6.65
N LYS A 65 -21.21 -5.32 -7.54
CA LYS A 65 -19.97 -5.15 -8.31
C LYS A 65 -18.98 -4.18 -7.66
N ASP A 66 -19.42 -3.33 -6.74
CA ASP A 66 -18.60 -2.27 -6.14
C ASP A 66 -17.49 -2.85 -5.27
N ILE A 67 -16.25 -2.44 -5.52
CA ILE A 67 -15.06 -2.97 -4.84
C ILE A 67 -14.53 -1.92 -3.88
N TYR A 68 -14.35 -2.34 -2.63
CA TYR A 68 -13.71 -1.58 -1.57
C TYR A 68 -12.46 -2.35 -1.15
N LEU A 69 -11.29 -1.73 -1.29
CA LEU A 69 -10.02 -2.35 -0.91
C LEU A 69 -9.56 -1.76 0.41
N ARG A 70 -9.57 -2.57 1.46
CA ARG A 70 -9.01 -2.19 2.76
C ARG A 70 -7.58 -2.69 2.90
N MET A 71 -6.66 -1.79 3.18
CA MET A 71 -5.31 -2.11 3.63
C MET A 71 -5.29 -2.18 5.16
N VAL A 72 -4.73 -3.25 5.72
CA VAL A 72 -4.61 -3.46 7.16
C VAL A 72 -3.15 -3.72 7.50
N THR A 73 -2.57 -2.87 8.34
CA THR A 73 -1.27 -3.13 8.95
C THR A 73 -1.42 -4.00 10.19
N ASP A 74 -0.40 -4.83 10.42
CA ASP A 74 -0.25 -5.64 11.62
C ASP A 74 -1.45 -6.55 11.92
N TYR A 75 -1.82 -7.36 10.92
CA TYR A 75 -2.90 -8.37 10.99
C TYR A 75 -2.70 -9.46 12.07
N ARG A 76 -1.69 -9.34 12.93
CA ARG A 76 -1.42 -10.21 14.08
C ARG A 76 -2.62 -10.26 15.04
N THR A 77 -3.41 -9.20 15.12
CA THR A 77 -4.58 -9.09 16.00
C THR A 77 -5.84 -9.78 15.47
N ILE A 78 -5.89 -10.16 14.18
CA ILE A 78 -7.11 -10.69 13.53
C ILE A 78 -7.01 -12.22 13.26
N SER A 79 -5.81 -12.80 13.28
CA SER A 79 -5.58 -14.21 12.95
C SER A 79 -5.01 -14.97 14.15
N THR A 80 -5.89 -15.60 14.94
CA THR A 80 -5.55 -16.62 15.95
C THR A 80 -4.96 -17.86 15.28
N GLN A 81 -3.68 -17.82 14.93
CA GLN A 81 -2.81 -18.97 14.72
C GLN A 81 -1.40 -18.45 14.40
N GLN A 82 -0.54 -18.47 15.42
CA GLN A 82 0.85 -18.96 15.38
C GLN A 82 1.75 -18.65 14.15
N GLN A 83 1.52 -17.57 13.41
CA GLN A 83 2.36 -17.17 12.29
C GLN A 83 2.92 -15.75 12.42
N ASN A 84 4.23 -15.72 12.68
CA ASN A 84 5.24 -14.83 12.10
C ASN A 84 5.85 -13.77 13.04
N SER A 85 6.81 -14.24 13.84
CA SER A 85 7.98 -13.50 14.32
C SER A 85 8.81 -12.80 13.21
N ASN A 86 8.47 -13.00 11.93
CA ASN A 86 9.20 -12.49 10.76
C ASN A 86 8.43 -11.45 9.92
N ALA A 87 7.32 -10.88 10.42
CA ALA A 87 6.63 -9.80 9.71
C ALA A 87 7.49 -8.53 9.72
N ARG A 88 7.78 -8.00 8.53
CA ARG A 88 8.63 -6.82 8.37
C ARG A 88 7.78 -5.57 8.18
N ALA A 89 8.00 -4.56 9.02
CA ALA A 89 7.48 -3.23 8.79
C ALA A 89 8.11 -2.63 7.52
N LEU A 90 7.27 -2.10 6.65
CA LEU A 90 7.65 -1.61 5.33
C LEU A 90 8.09 -0.14 5.37
N GLN A 91 9.02 0.21 4.48
CA GLN A 91 9.28 1.63 4.20
C GLN A 91 8.18 2.17 3.28
N TYR A 92 7.94 3.47 3.31
CA TYR A 92 6.90 4.12 2.49
C TYR A 92 6.95 3.71 1.00
N LYS A 93 8.15 3.65 0.41
CA LYS A 93 8.32 3.19 -0.99
C LYS A 93 7.81 1.77 -1.23
N ASP A 94 7.98 0.89 -0.24
CA ASP A 94 7.55 -0.51 -0.31
C ASP A 94 6.04 -0.59 -0.15
N VAL A 95 5.44 0.27 0.69
CA VAL A 95 3.97 0.40 0.84
C VAL A 95 3.33 0.82 -0.48
N VAL A 96 3.83 1.89 -1.09
CA VAL A 96 3.38 2.38 -2.41
C VAL A 96 3.49 1.27 -3.46
N ARG A 97 4.63 0.57 -3.50
CA ARG A 97 4.83 -0.55 -4.43
C ARG A 97 3.87 -1.71 -4.16
N CYS A 98 3.57 -2.00 -2.90
CA CYS A 98 2.58 -3.01 -2.53
C CYS A 98 1.19 -2.66 -3.05
N ILE A 99 0.75 -1.40 -2.89
CA ILE A 99 -0.55 -0.95 -3.39
C ILE A 99 -0.63 -1.12 -4.91
N GLU A 100 0.38 -0.63 -5.64
CA GLU A 100 0.46 -0.76 -7.11
C GLU A 100 0.37 -2.22 -7.56
N LEU A 101 1.11 -3.11 -6.90
CA LEU A 101 1.12 -4.54 -7.19
C LEU A 101 -0.23 -5.21 -6.93
N ILE A 102 -0.92 -4.85 -5.84
CA ILE A 102 -2.26 -5.38 -5.53
C ILE A 102 -3.28 -4.88 -6.53
N LEU A 103 -3.29 -3.58 -6.86
CA LEU A 103 -4.21 -3.03 -7.85
C LEU A 103 -4.05 -3.74 -9.21
N ASN A 104 -2.81 -3.94 -9.65
CA ASN A 104 -2.52 -4.68 -10.87
C ASN A 104 -2.98 -6.15 -10.78
N TYR A 105 -2.72 -6.82 -9.65
CA TYR A 105 -3.13 -8.21 -9.47
C TYR A 105 -4.65 -8.38 -9.47
N MET A 106 -5.37 -7.43 -8.86
CA MET A 106 -6.84 -7.44 -8.80
C MET A 106 -7.49 -7.37 -10.18
N THR A 107 -6.83 -6.79 -11.20
CA THR A 107 -7.36 -6.76 -12.58
C THR A 107 -7.57 -8.16 -13.19
N ARG A 108 -6.93 -9.19 -12.63
CA ARG A 108 -7.10 -10.59 -13.07
C ARG A 108 -8.39 -11.22 -12.56
N GLU A 109 -8.95 -10.67 -11.49
CA GLU A 109 -10.06 -11.25 -10.74
C GLU A 109 -11.30 -10.36 -10.74
N TYR A 110 -11.12 -9.05 -10.90
CA TYR A 110 -12.18 -8.07 -10.90
C TYR A 110 -12.04 -7.10 -12.06
N ASP A 111 -13.17 -6.55 -12.48
CA ASP A 111 -13.18 -5.31 -13.24
C ASP A 111 -12.82 -4.15 -12.31
N ILE A 112 -11.54 -3.76 -12.37
CA ILE A 112 -10.93 -2.75 -11.51
C ILE A 112 -11.59 -1.38 -11.65
N LYS A 113 -12.35 -1.12 -12.73
CA LYS A 113 -13.15 0.11 -12.88
C LYS A 113 -14.21 0.27 -11.80
N ASN A 114 -14.65 -0.84 -11.19
CA ASN A 114 -15.59 -0.83 -10.07
C ASN A 114 -14.90 -0.62 -8.71
N LEU A 115 -13.60 -0.28 -8.68
CA LEU A 115 -12.92 0.11 -7.45
C LEU A 115 -13.34 1.51 -7.04
N HIS A 116 -14.17 1.60 -5.99
CA HIS A 116 -14.75 2.85 -5.52
C HIS A 116 -14.07 3.41 -4.27
N CYS A 117 -13.30 2.59 -3.55
CA CYS A 117 -12.66 3.03 -2.32
C CYS A 117 -11.35 2.30 -2.04
N LEU A 118 -10.34 3.09 -1.66
CA LEU A 118 -9.18 2.61 -0.91
C LEU A 118 -9.32 3.04 0.54
N LYS A 119 -9.28 2.08 1.48
CA LYS A 119 -9.39 2.33 2.92
C LYS A 119 -8.09 1.95 3.61
N PHE A 120 -7.56 2.80 4.47
CA PHE A 120 -6.33 2.56 5.23
C PHE A 120 -6.23 3.46 6.45
N ASP A 121 -5.38 3.09 7.41
CA ASP A 121 -5.10 3.91 8.60
C ASP A 121 -3.79 4.70 8.38
N ILE A 122 -3.66 5.90 8.96
CA ILE A 122 -2.47 6.75 8.75
C ILE A 122 -1.21 6.01 9.16
N SER A 123 -1.21 5.29 10.28
CA SER A 123 -0.05 4.51 10.73
C SER A 123 0.40 3.46 9.74
N SER A 124 -0.43 3.06 8.77
CA SER A 124 -0.04 2.09 7.75
C SER A 124 1.08 2.56 6.82
N PHE A 125 1.41 3.86 6.83
CA PHE A 125 2.42 4.45 5.95
C PHE A 125 3.84 4.53 6.53
N GLY A 126 4.03 4.06 7.76
CA GLY A 126 5.33 4.09 8.42
C GLY A 126 5.88 5.52 8.52
N GLU A 127 7.08 5.76 7.99
CA GLU A 127 7.75 7.07 8.11
C GLU A 127 6.91 8.24 7.55
N GLU A 128 6.09 8.00 6.52
CA GLU A 128 5.26 9.06 5.95
C GLU A 128 4.14 9.51 6.91
N SER A 129 3.68 8.63 7.81
CA SER A 129 2.76 8.99 8.88
C SER A 129 3.35 10.08 9.79
N LEU A 130 4.66 10.05 10.04
CA LEU A 130 5.36 11.07 10.82
C LEU A 130 5.44 12.40 10.06
N ASN A 131 5.64 12.36 8.74
CA ASN A 131 5.64 13.56 7.90
C ASN A 131 4.25 14.21 7.86
N LEU A 132 3.19 13.41 7.73
CA LEU A 132 1.81 13.87 7.79
C LEU A 132 1.49 14.48 9.15
N SER A 133 1.92 13.82 10.23
CA SER A 133 1.74 14.30 11.61
C SER A 133 2.42 15.65 11.81
N LYS A 134 3.68 15.77 11.39
CA LYS A 134 4.42 17.03 11.48
C LYS A 134 3.73 18.14 10.69
N LYS A 135 3.36 17.86 9.43
CA LYS A 135 2.67 18.83 8.57
C LYS A 135 1.33 19.27 9.15
N TYR A 136 0.57 18.36 9.77
CA TYR A 136 -0.65 18.71 10.47
C TYR A 136 -0.38 19.63 11.65
N ILE A 137 0.58 19.27 12.51
CA ILE A 137 0.93 20.04 13.71
C ILE A 137 1.43 21.44 13.34
N ASP A 138 2.25 21.55 12.29
CA ASP A 138 2.78 22.83 11.81
C ASP A 138 1.66 23.77 11.29
N LEU A 139 0.55 23.22 10.77
CA LEU A 139 -0.56 24.00 10.20
C LEU A 139 -1.68 24.29 11.19
N TYR A 140 -1.99 23.35 12.09
CA TYR A 140 -3.19 23.38 12.92
C TYR A 140 -2.91 23.20 14.42
N GLY A 141 -1.65 23.02 14.82
CA GLY A 141 -1.28 22.77 16.21
C GLY A 141 -1.48 21.31 16.66
N ASN A 142 -1.30 21.07 17.95
CA ASN A 142 -1.30 19.74 18.57
C ASN A 142 -2.39 19.56 19.66
N GLU A 143 -3.48 20.31 19.50
CA GLU A 143 -4.66 20.28 20.37
C GLU A 143 -5.36 18.91 20.34
N ASP A 144 -6.13 18.61 21.38
CA ASP A 144 -6.78 17.30 21.53
C ASP A 144 -8.01 17.14 20.62
N VAL A 145 -8.62 18.25 20.17
CA VAL A 145 -9.75 18.24 19.23
C VAL A 145 -9.20 18.37 17.81
N ILE A 146 -9.23 17.26 17.08
CA ILE A 146 -8.77 17.19 15.69
C ILE A 146 -9.96 17.22 14.73
N GLN A 147 -9.95 18.13 13.77
CA GLN A 147 -10.99 18.20 12.74
C GLN A 147 -10.66 17.29 11.56
N SER A 148 -11.59 16.39 11.21
CA SER A 148 -11.45 15.50 10.05
C SER A 148 -11.17 16.26 8.74
N SER A 149 -11.79 17.41 8.53
CA SER A 149 -11.54 18.25 7.35
C SER A 149 -10.08 18.66 7.24
N ASN A 150 -9.45 19.07 8.34
CA ASN A 150 -8.04 19.49 8.36
C ASN A 150 -7.09 18.33 8.06
N VAL A 151 -7.40 17.13 8.57
CA VAL A 151 -6.64 15.91 8.29
C VAL A 151 -6.78 15.52 6.81
N SER A 152 -8.01 15.52 6.28
CA SER A 152 -8.32 15.27 4.87
C SER A 152 -7.53 16.22 3.97
N ASP A 153 -7.47 17.51 4.32
CA ASP A 153 -6.72 18.54 3.61
C ASP A 153 -5.21 18.26 3.56
N VAL A 154 -4.62 17.83 4.68
CA VAL A 154 -3.19 17.50 4.76
C VAL A 154 -2.86 16.30 3.88
N ILE A 155 -3.70 15.26 3.93
CA ILE A 155 -3.56 14.05 3.13
C ILE A 155 -3.73 14.38 1.66
N ALA A 156 -4.75 15.14 1.27
CA ALA A 156 -5.01 15.51 -0.11
C ALA A 156 -3.81 16.21 -0.78
N LYS A 157 -3.04 16.98 0.01
CA LYS A 157 -1.84 17.72 -0.41
C LYS A 157 -0.53 16.95 -0.14
N SER A 158 -0.60 15.65 0.15
CA SER A 158 0.57 14.84 0.50
C SER A 158 1.24 14.21 -0.73
N LYS A 159 2.48 13.75 -0.57
CA LYS A 159 3.16 12.93 -1.58
C LYS A 159 2.38 11.64 -1.84
N PHE A 160 1.82 11.05 -0.80
CA PHE A 160 0.99 9.86 -0.90
C PHE A 160 -0.20 10.03 -1.83
N MET A 161 -0.86 11.17 -1.79
CA MET A 161 -1.99 11.41 -2.68
C MET A 161 -1.56 11.57 -4.15
N ASN A 162 -0.39 12.16 -4.40
CA ASN A 162 0.18 12.19 -5.75
C ASN A 162 0.51 10.79 -6.27
N ASP A 163 1.08 9.94 -5.41
CA ASP A 163 1.41 8.55 -5.76
C ASP A 163 0.12 7.75 -6.08
N ILE A 164 -0.93 7.89 -5.26
CA ILE A 164 -2.22 7.20 -5.49
C ILE A 164 -2.90 7.70 -6.77
N ASN A 165 -2.98 9.02 -6.99
CA ASN A 165 -3.55 9.57 -8.23
C ASN A 165 -2.88 8.97 -9.48
N LYS A 166 -1.54 8.89 -9.46
CA LYS A 166 -0.78 8.27 -10.54
C LYS A 166 -1.14 6.79 -10.70
N MET A 167 -1.19 6.03 -9.61
CA MET A 167 -1.51 4.60 -9.64
C MET A 167 -2.91 4.32 -10.20
N VAL A 168 -3.94 5.04 -9.74
CA VAL A 168 -5.33 4.77 -10.13
C VAL A 168 -5.64 5.25 -11.55
N SER A 169 -4.95 6.29 -12.03
CA SER A 169 -5.12 6.82 -13.39
C SER A 169 -4.85 5.79 -14.50
N VAL A 170 -3.96 4.82 -14.25
CA VAL A 170 -3.65 3.72 -15.19
C VAL A 170 -4.90 2.88 -15.52
N TYR A 171 -5.88 2.86 -14.62
CA TYR A 171 -7.11 2.10 -14.74
C TYR A 171 -8.30 2.94 -15.19
N GLY A 172 -8.07 4.18 -15.62
CA GLY A 172 -9.15 5.11 -15.95
C GLY A 172 -9.95 5.56 -14.73
N LEU A 173 -9.33 5.58 -13.55
CA LEU A 173 -9.94 6.07 -12.31
C LEU A 173 -9.33 7.40 -11.90
N THR A 174 -10.12 8.22 -11.23
CA THR A 174 -9.69 9.46 -10.57
C THR A 174 -10.16 9.50 -9.13
N VAL A 175 -9.47 10.29 -8.31
CA VAL A 175 -9.84 10.50 -6.90
C VAL A 175 -10.93 11.56 -6.85
N LYS A 176 -12.08 11.18 -6.32
CA LYS A 176 -13.23 12.07 -6.13
C LYS A 176 -13.04 12.92 -4.87
N GLU A 177 -12.74 12.28 -3.76
CA GLU A 177 -12.60 12.92 -2.45
C GLU A 177 -11.79 12.06 -1.48
N VAL A 178 -11.25 12.71 -0.45
CA VAL A 178 -10.59 12.05 0.68
C VAL A 178 -11.44 12.34 1.92
N ILE A 179 -11.91 11.28 2.57
CA ILE A 179 -12.70 11.36 3.80
C ILE A 179 -11.89 10.74 4.93
N THR A 180 -11.95 11.33 6.12
CA THR A 180 -11.24 10.82 7.30
C THR A 180 -12.19 10.66 8.47
N GLU A 181 -12.08 9.54 9.17
CA GLU A 181 -12.85 9.22 10.36
C GLU A 181 -11.95 9.14 11.58
N THR A 182 -12.53 9.54 12.72
CA THR A 182 -11.94 9.40 14.06
C THR A 182 -10.47 9.83 14.12
N PRO A 183 -10.15 11.09 13.84
CA PRO A 183 -8.77 11.55 13.95
C PRO A 183 -8.38 11.77 15.41
N TYR A 184 -7.21 11.28 15.82
CA TYR A 184 -6.65 11.47 17.15
C TYR A 184 -5.12 11.43 17.10
N PHE A 185 -4.47 11.81 18.20
CA PHE A 185 -3.03 11.64 18.35
C PHE A 185 -2.73 10.38 19.17
N ILE A 186 -1.77 9.58 18.68
CA ILE A 186 -1.11 8.52 19.45
C ILE A 186 0.27 8.98 19.89
N ASN A 187 0.81 8.37 20.94
CA ASN A 187 2.21 8.61 21.29
C ASN A 187 3.14 7.84 20.33
N ILE A 188 4.41 8.26 20.28
CA ILE A 188 5.40 7.65 19.39
C ILE A 188 5.68 6.16 19.69
N ASN A 189 5.49 5.71 20.94
CA ASN A 189 5.70 4.31 21.30
C ASN A 189 4.60 3.42 20.73
N ASP A 190 3.34 3.86 20.78
CA ASP A 190 2.20 3.16 20.19
C ASP A 190 2.37 3.04 18.67
N PHE A 191 2.86 4.10 18.02
CA PHE A 191 3.21 4.05 16.60
C PHE A 191 4.26 2.95 16.30
N TYR A 192 5.29 2.81 17.16
CA TYR A 192 6.34 1.80 17.01
C TYR A 192 5.93 0.37 17.38
N ILE A 193 4.75 0.15 17.97
CA ILE A 193 4.20 -1.21 18.10
C ILE A 193 3.95 -1.80 16.71
N HIS A 194 3.48 -0.95 15.78
CA HIS A 194 3.06 -1.38 14.45
C HIS A 194 4.06 -1.04 13.34
N ASN A 195 5.04 -0.16 13.62
CA ASN A 195 6.00 0.35 12.64
C ASN A 195 7.46 0.19 13.06
N ALA A 196 8.36 0.13 12.08
CA ALA A 196 9.80 0.10 12.33
C ALA A 196 10.25 1.40 13.01
N LYS A 197 11.11 1.27 14.04
CA LYS A 197 11.72 2.43 14.70
C LYS A 197 12.54 3.26 13.70
N VAL A 198 12.22 4.55 13.60
CA VAL A 198 12.98 5.50 12.79
C VAL A 198 14.21 5.94 13.57
N LYS A 199 15.41 5.61 13.07
CA LYS A 199 16.70 5.92 13.73
C LYS A 199 17.52 7.01 13.01
N ARG A 200 16.91 7.77 12.11
CA ARG A 200 17.64 8.75 11.27
C ARG A 200 18.03 9.97 12.09
N LYS A 201 19.33 10.33 12.07
CA LYS A 201 19.90 11.48 12.81
C LYS A 201 19.27 12.84 12.45
N ASN A 202 18.61 12.96 11.30
CA ASN A 202 18.12 14.24 10.76
C ASN A 202 16.59 14.29 10.63
N VAL A 203 15.85 13.37 11.24
CA VAL A 203 14.39 13.39 11.23
C VAL A 203 13.91 13.88 12.59
N VAL A 204 13.27 15.06 12.61
CA VAL A 204 12.54 15.52 13.79
C VAL A 204 11.30 14.66 13.92
N ILE A 205 11.29 13.79 14.93
CA ILE A 205 10.18 12.90 15.22
C ILE A 205 9.18 13.68 16.08
N PRO A 206 7.90 13.79 15.68
CA PRO A 206 6.91 14.48 16.50
C PRO A 206 6.59 13.67 17.76
N ASP A 207 6.33 14.36 18.87
CA ASP A 207 5.99 13.72 20.16
C ASP A 207 4.62 13.02 20.10
N LYS A 208 3.72 13.54 19.25
CA LYS A 208 2.40 13.01 18.94
C LYS A 208 2.34 12.63 17.45
N VAL A 209 1.82 11.44 17.14
CA VAL A 209 1.62 10.96 15.77
C VAL A 209 0.13 10.98 15.47
N LEU A 210 -0.25 11.62 14.37
CA LEU A 210 -1.62 11.67 13.88
C LEU A 210 -2.05 10.29 13.42
N GLU A 211 -3.22 9.85 13.90
CA GLU A 211 -3.90 8.64 13.48
C GLU A 211 -5.31 8.96 13.03
N ALA A 212 -5.77 8.32 11.97
CA ALA A 212 -7.12 8.40 11.45
C ALA A 212 -7.34 7.28 10.43
N THR A 213 -8.57 6.81 10.31
CA THR A 213 -8.96 5.98 9.16
C THR A 213 -9.26 6.89 7.98
N ILE A 214 -8.65 6.59 6.84
CA ILE A 214 -8.75 7.34 5.59
C ILE A 214 -9.52 6.52 4.56
N TYR A 215 -10.40 7.19 3.84
CA TYR A 215 -11.13 6.68 2.69
C TYR A 215 -10.80 7.56 1.48
N ILE A 216 -10.11 6.99 0.50
CA ILE A 216 -9.95 7.63 -0.81
C ILE A 216 -11.08 7.11 -1.70
N MET A 217 -12.04 7.97 -1.98
CA MET A 217 -13.15 7.67 -2.86
C MET A 217 -12.72 7.85 -4.30
N LEU A 218 -13.01 6.84 -5.12
CA LEU A 218 -12.62 6.77 -6.52
C LEU A 218 -13.84 6.77 -7.44
N THR A 219 -13.67 7.33 -8.63
CA THR A 219 -14.68 7.34 -9.69
C THR A 219 -14.01 7.17 -11.06
N GLU A 220 -14.79 6.82 -12.09
CA GLU A 220 -14.26 6.71 -13.45
C GLU A 220 -13.83 8.10 -13.95
N ALA A 221 -12.67 8.16 -14.61
CA ALA A 221 -12.19 9.37 -15.25
C ALA A 221 -13.06 9.67 -16.49
N HIS A 222 -13.61 10.88 -16.55
CA HIS A 222 -14.37 11.39 -17.70
C HIS A 222 -13.47 11.75 -18.88
#